data_AF-A0A7S2YDM8-F1
#
_entry.id   AF-A0A7S2YDM8-F1
#
_cell.length_a   1.000
_cell.length_b   1.000
_cell.length_c   1.000
_cell.angle_alpha   90.00
_cell.angle_beta   90.00
_cell.angle_gamma   90.00
#
_symmetry.space_group_name_H-M   'P 1'
#
loop_
_entity.id
_entity.type
_entity.pdbx_description
1 polymer ?
#
loop_
_entity_poly.entity_id
_entity_poly.type
_entity_poly.pdbx_seq_one_letter_code
_entity_poly.pdbx_strand_id
1 'polypeptide(L)'
;DHSYSNPFFSHLNPTKHKTASYTTHSKSKKMTRVPSIVTAVLLALLQALSGHSWVLSNNARGRAPSWSTLTTQQNMVSSVSVQSIYDETANNPQIFAQEMADSIARWLDAEWMPQEIHQAIGNSCRNSYLSCQQEGDADLMSIMVKVADDLTEDWDKLYDKDAFVNAYDIANYVSDYLTKKSGIEGCACSNQIY
;
A
#
# COMPACT_ATOMS: atom_id res chain seq x y z
N ASP A 1 -32.81 27.55 -40.25
CA ASP A 1 -32.28 27.16 -41.57
C ASP A 1 -30.91 27.72 -41.86
N HIS A 2 -29.87 27.21 -41.20
CA HIS A 2 -28.47 27.44 -41.58
C HIS A 2 -27.76 26.08 -41.62
N SER A 3 -27.67 25.54 -42.83
CA SER A 3 -27.01 24.28 -43.18
C SER A 3 -25.49 24.50 -43.27
N TYR A 4 -24.74 24.00 -42.28
CA TYR A 4 -23.29 23.87 -42.38
C TYR A 4 -22.96 22.61 -43.20
N SER A 5 -22.52 22.81 -44.44
CA SER A 5 -21.93 21.79 -45.30
C SER A 5 -20.43 21.67 -44.97
N ASN A 6 -20.02 20.54 -44.39
CA ASN A 6 -18.62 20.13 -44.22
C ASN A 6 -18.14 19.37 -45.47
N PRO A 7 -17.12 19.85 -46.20
CA PRO A 7 -16.45 19.07 -47.23
C PRO A 7 -15.02 18.73 -46.77
N PHE A 8 -14.87 17.69 -45.95
CA PHE A 8 -13.53 17.17 -45.63
C PHE A 8 -13.56 15.67 -45.38
N PHE A 9 -14.00 14.92 -46.40
CA PHE A 9 -13.76 13.49 -46.51
C PHE A 9 -13.39 13.18 -47.95
N SER A 10 -12.08 13.19 -48.22
CA SER A 10 -11.54 12.69 -49.49
C SER A 10 -10.21 12.01 -49.22
N HIS A 11 -10.23 10.69 -49.41
CA HIS A 11 -9.10 9.84 -49.78
C HIS A 11 -7.91 9.75 -48.83
N LEU A 12 -7.96 8.76 -47.94
CA LEU A 12 -6.76 8.01 -47.57
C LEU A 12 -6.91 6.55 -48.01
N ASN A 13 -6.10 6.24 -49.02
CA ASN A 13 -5.93 4.95 -49.67
C ASN A 13 -5.05 4.08 -48.77
N PRO A 14 -5.41 2.83 -48.43
CA PRO A 14 -4.56 1.97 -47.62
C PRO A 14 -3.35 1.50 -48.42
N THR A 15 -2.22 2.18 -48.27
CA THR A 15 -0.94 1.70 -48.77
C THR A 15 -0.50 0.48 -47.97
N LYS A 16 -0.48 -0.66 -48.68
CA LYS A 16 0.09 -1.95 -48.28
C LYS A 16 1.51 -1.76 -47.74
N HIS A 17 1.67 -1.74 -46.42
CA HIS A 17 2.98 -1.92 -45.81
C HIS A 17 3.30 -3.41 -45.72
N LYS A 18 4.39 -3.77 -46.40
CA LYS A 18 4.99 -5.10 -46.44
C LYS A 18 5.36 -5.52 -45.02
N THR A 19 4.93 -6.74 -44.67
CA THR A 19 5.41 -7.55 -43.56
C THR A 19 6.93 -7.66 -43.57
N ALA A 20 7.59 -7.15 -42.53
CA ALA A 20 8.95 -7.51 -42.18
C ALA A 20 8.89 -8.38 -40.91
N SER A 21 8.84 -9.69 -41.12
CA SER A 21 8.95 -10.70 -40.09
C SER A 21 10.41 -10.72 -39.60
N TYR A 22 10.68 -10.15 -38.43
CA TYR A 22 11.97 -10.32 -37.76
C TYR A 22 11.95 -11.63 -36.96
N THR A 23 12.47 -12.68 -37.59
CA THR A 23 12.79 -13.95 -36.94
C THR A 23 14.05 -13.75 -36.10
N THR A 24 13.91 -13.47 -34.81
CA THR A 24 15.05 -13.52 -33.88
C THR A 24 15.29 -14.98 -33.48
N HIS A 25 16.43 -15.48 -33.92
CA HIS A 25 16.88 -16.84 -33.65
C HIS A 25 17.25 -16.99 -32.17
N SER A 26 16.59 -17.95 -31.53
CA SER A 26 16.91 -18.52 -30.22
C SER A 26 18.39 -18.86 -30.07
N LYS A 27 19.01 -18.40 -28.96
CA LYS A 27 20.12 -19.09 -28.31
C LYS A 27 19.78 -19.33 -26.86
N SER A 28 19.03 -20.42 -26.63
CA SER A 28 18.87 -21.09 -25.34
C SER A 28 20.25 -21.46 -24.76
N LYS A 29 20.76 -20.67 -23.82
CA LYS A 29 21.84 -21.09 -22.94
C LYS A 29 21.25 -21.94 -21.82
N LYS A 30 21.29 -23.26 -21.99
CA LYS A 30 21.24 -24.20 -20.85
C LYS A 30 22.58 -24.11 -20.13
N MET A 31 22.59 -23.59 -18.90
CA MET A 31 23.76 -23.71 -18.04
C MET A 31 23.32 -24.05 -16.62
N THR A 32 23.25 -25.36 -16.41
CA THR A 32 23.65 -26.13 -15.24
C THR A 32 23.62 -25.44 -13.87
N ARG A 33 22.68 -25.91 -13.04
CA ARG A 33 22.77 -25.90 -11.57
C ARG A 33 24.11 -26.50 -11.13
N VAL A 34 24.83 -25.76 -10.30
CA VAL A 34 25.93 -26.29 -9.48
C VAL A 34 25.47 -26.17 -8.02
N PRO A 35 25.35 -27.27 -7.26
CA PRO A 35 25.10 -27.20 -5.83
C PRO A 35 26.43 -26.92 -5.12
N SER A 36 26.55 -25.75 -4.47
CA SER A 36 27.66 -25.49 -3.55
C SER A 36 27.19 -25.75 -2.13
N ILE A 37 27.39 -26.99 -1.69
CA ILE A 37 27.40 -27.41 -0.29
C ILE A 37 28.70 -26.89 0.29
N VAL A 38 28.67 -25.72 0.93
CA VAL A 38 29.74 -25.30 1.84
C VAL A 38 29.11 -24.57 3.03
N THR A 39 29.20 -25.25 4.18
CA THR A 39 29.23 -24.74 5.56
C THR A 39 27.93 -24.19 6.17
N ALA A 40 27.07 -25.11 6.60
CA ALA A 40 26.59 -25.08 7.97
C ALA A 40 27.81 -25.26 8.91
N VAL A 41 28.05 -24.29 9.80
CA VAL A 41 28.77 -24.34 11.09
C VAL A 41 28.99 -22.87 11.49
N LEU A 42 28.00 -22.28 12.18
CA LEU A 42 28.22 -21.31 13.27
C LEU A 42 26.90 -21.02 14.01
N LEU A 43 26.14 -22.09 14.31
CA LEU A 43 25.12 -22.08 15.35
C LEU A 43 25.68 -22.99 16.46
N ALA A 44 25.76 -22.48 17.69
CA ALA A 44 26.26 -23.12 18.93
C ALA A 44 27.74 -22.90 19.31
N LEU A 45 28.00 -21.71 19.87
CA LEU A 45 29.02 -21.37 20.90
C LEU A 45 28.48 -20.04 21.46
N LEU A 46 27.91 -19.89 22.66
CA LEU A 46 28.46 -20.22 23.96
C LEU A 46 27.37 -20.00 25.04
N GLN A 47 26.37 -20.88 25.15
CA GLN A 47 25.60 -21.02 26.39
C GLN A 47 26.39 -21.97 27.31
N ALA A 48 27.20 -21.43 28.22
CA ALA A 48 27.62 -22.07 29.47
C ALA A 48 28.77 -21.30 30.13
N LEU A 49 28.46 -20.37 31.02
CA LEU A 49 29.23 -20.05 32.24
C LEU A 49 28.23 -19.36 33.20
N SER A 50 27.37 -20.10 33.91
CA SER A 50 27.60 -20.65 35.25
C SER A 50 27.59 -19.61 36.37
N GLY A 51 26.51 -19.61 37.18
CA GLY A 51 26.44 -19.20 38.60
C GLY A 51 26.81 -17.74 38.89
N HIS A 52 26.15 -17.01 39.78
CA HIS A 52 26.11 -17.27 41.20
C HIS A 52 24.98 -16.43 41.80
N SER A 53 24.17 -17.05 42.66
CA SER A 53 23.23 -16.36 43.54
C SER A 53 23.99 -15.54 44.59
N TRP A 54 23.58 -14.30 44.81
CA TRP A 54 23.72 -13.61 46.10
C TRP A 54 22.41 -12.93 46.45
N VAL A 55 21.78 -13.45 47.50
CA VAL A 55 20.73 -12.78 48.27
C VAL A 55 21.41 -12.17 49.50
N LEU A 56 21.12 -10.89 49.78
CA LEU A 56 21.03 -10.19 51.08
C LEU A 56 20.81 -8.69 50.76
N SER A 57 19.60 -8.14 50.94
CA SER A 57 19.10 -7.43 52.14
C SER A 57 19.97 -6.20 52.51
N ASN A 58 19.49 -4.96 52.60
CA ASN A 58 18.40 -4.49 53.47
C ASN A 58 18.07 -3.00 53.18
N ASN A 59 16.78 -2.65 53.31
CA ASN A 59 16.26 -1.45 53.96
C ASN A 59 16.68 -0.04 53.45
N ALA A 60 15.89 0.53 52.54
CA ALA A 60 15.68 1.98 52.49
C ALA A 60 14.17 2.26 52.40
N ARG A 61 13.61 2.79 53.49
CA ARG A 61 12.25 3.32 53.58
C ARG A 61 12.13 4.54 52.66
N GLY A 62 11.87 4.29 51.38
CA GLY A 62 11.42 5.29 50.42
C GLY A 62 9.92 5.13 50.24
N ARG A 63 9.16 6.11 50.74
CA ARG A 63 7.71 6.24 50.57
C ARG A 63 7.39 6.17 49.06
N ALA A 64 6.84 5.07 48.58
CA ALA A 64 6.40 4.95 47.20
C ALA A 64 5.29 5.99 46.96
N PRO A 65 5.37 6.80 45.89
CA PRO A 65 4.25 7.67 45.53
C PRO A 65 3.05 6.79 45.21
N SER A 66 1.95 7.04 45.92
CA SER A 66 0.63 6.51 45.60
C SER A 66 0.25 7.10 44.25
N TRP A 67 0.44 6.33 43.18
CA TRP A 67 -0.19 6.58 41.89
C TRP A 67 -1.67 6.28 42.09
N SER A 68 -2.36 7.25 42.66
CA SER A 68 -3.81 7.32 42.61
C SER A 68 -4.16 7.32 41.13
N THR A 69 -4.74 6.20 40.70
CA THR A 69 -5.49 5.94 39.48
C THR A 69 -5.60 7.18 38.58
N LEU A 70 -4.55 7.43 37.77
CA LEU A 70 -4.81 8.08 36.49
C LEU A 70 -5.58 7.04 35.69
N THR A 71 -6.90 7.14 35.76
CA THR A 71 -7.76 6.67 34.70
C THR A 71 -7.32 7.45 33.47
N THR A 72 -6.34 6.92 32.75
CA THR A 72 -6.13 7.25 31.35
C THR A 72 -7.49 6.98 30.72
N GLN A 73 -8.27 8.04 30.48
CA GLN A 73 -9.20 8.00 29.37
C GLN A 73 -8.32 7.75 28.15
N GLN A 74 -8.08 6.47 27.86
CA GLN A 74 -7.88 6.06 26.49
C GLN A 74 -9.16 6.50 25.83
N ASN A 75 -9.11 7.67 25.18
CA ASN A 75 -10.06 7.98 24.12
C ASN A 75 -9.94 6.79 23.17
N MET A 76 -10.89 5.86 23.32
CA MET A 76 -10.91 4.66 22.52
C MET A 76 -11.15 5.13 21.10
N VAL A 77 -10.11 5.08 20.26
CA VAL A 77 -10.29 5.26 18.82
C VAL A 77 -11.27 4.17 18.42
N SER A 78 -12.48 4.58 18.05
CA SER A 78 -13.51 3.64 17.64
C SER A 78 -13.01 2.99 16.35
N SER A 79 -12.78 1.68 16.39
CA SER A 79 -12.42 0.89 15.21
C SER A 79 -13.55 1.05 14.19
N VAL A 80 -13.24 1.65 13.05
CA VAL A 80 -14.19 1.80 11.96
C VAL A 80 -14.06 0.56 11.10
N SER A 81 -15.00 -0.37 11.30
CA SER A 81 -15.11 -1.52 10.40
C SER A 81 -15.62 -1.04 9.06
N VAL A 82 -14.82 -1.29 8.03
CA VAL A 82 -15.12 -1.04 6.62
C VAL A 82 -16.15 -2.06 6.11
N GLN A 83 -16.57 -3.03 6.93
CA GLN A 83 -17.50 -4.11 6.55
C GLN A 83 -18.84 -3.61 5.99
N SER A 84 -19.27 -2.40 6.35
CA SER A 84 -20.48 -1.77 5.78
C SER A 84 -20.33 -1.31 4.31
N ILE A 85 -19.10 -1.08 3.80
CA ILE A 85 -18.84 -0.78 2.38
C ILE A 85 -19.24 -1.95 1.48
N TYR A 86 -19.25 -3.15 2.04
CA TYR A 86 -19.40 -4.37 1.28
C TYR A 86 -20.82 -4.54 0.75
N ASP A 87 -21.87 -3.93 1.30
CA ASP A 87 -23.23 -4.27 0.83
C ASP A 87 -23.57 -3.78 -0.60
N GLU A 88 -22.91 -2.73 -1.12
CA GLU A 88 -23.08 -2.29 -2.53
C GLU A 88 -21.92 -2.70 -3.45
N THR A 89 -20.71 -2.92 -2.90
CA THR A 89 -19.50 -3.29 -3.68
C THR A 89 -18.99 -4.72 -3.44
N ALA A 90 -19.63 -5.52 -2.57
CA ALA A 90 -19.31 -6.94 -2.30
C ALA A 90 -19.30 -7.80 -3.55
N ASN A 91 -19.93 -7.35 -4.64
CA ASN A 91 -19.95 -8.12 -5.87
C ASN A 91 -18.56 -8.27 -6.50
N ASN A 92 -17.55 -7.44 -6.13
CA ASN A 92 -16.16 -7.69 -6.53
C ASN A 92 -15.12 -6.83 -5.75
N PRO A 93 -14.40 -7.38 -4.74
CA PRO A 93 -13.38 -6.63 -4.01
C PRO A 93 -12.21 -6.17 -4.90
N GLN A 94 -11.95 -6.85 -6.02
CA GLN A 94 -10.94 -6.44 -7.00
C GLN A 94 -11.37 -5.17 -7.75
N ILE A 95 -12.66 -5.00 -8.06
CA ILE A 95 -13.16 -3.76 -8.68
C ILE A 95 -13.01 -2.60 -7.70
N PHE A 96 -13.46 -2.77 -6.45
CA PHE A 96 -13.34 -1.72 -5.44
C PHE A 96 -11.87 -1.30 -5.22
N ALA A 97 -10.98 -2.28 -5.10
CA ALA A 97 -9.55 -2.02 -4.93
C ALA A 97 -8.96 -1.29 -6.16
N GLN A 98 -9.44 -1.62 -7.36
CA GLN A 98 -9.01 -0.94 -8.58
C GLN A 98 -9.54 0.50 -8.65
N GLU A 99 -10.80 0.76 -8.28
CA GLU A 99 -11.33 2.13 -8.18
C GLU A 99 -10.53 2.98 -7.19
N MET A 100 -10.13 2.39 -6.06
CA MET A 100 -9.28 3.06 -5.08
C MET A 100 -7.91 3.39 -5.68
N ALA A 101 -7.28 2.45 -6.40
CA ALA A 101 -6.01 2.67 -7.07
C ALA A 101 -6.09 3.80 -8.11
N ASP A 102 -7.14 3.79 -8.92
CA ASP A 102 -7.38 4.81 -9.94
C ASP A 102 -7.62 6.19 -9.31
N SER A 103 -8.35 6.24 -8.18
CA SER A 103 -8.59 7.47 -7.42
C SER A 103 -7.30 8.03 -6.84
N ILE A 104 -6.42 7.19 -6.28
CA ILE A 104 -5.11 7.62 -5.78
C ILE A 104 -4.27 8.22 -6.90
N ALA A 105 -4.20 7.53 -8.04
CA ALA A 105 -3.42 8.01 -9.17
C ALA A 105 -3.95 9.35 -9.70
N ARG A 106 -5.27 9.51 -9.82
CA ARG A 106 -5.90 10.78 -10.22
C ARG A 106 -5.67 11.91 -9.21
N TRP A 107 -5.69 11.61 -7.91
CA TRP A 107 -5.39 12.59 -6.89
C TRP A 107 -3.96 13.09 -6.98
N LEU A 108 -2.99 12.19 -7.12
CA LEU A 108 -1.59 12.54 -7.30
C LEU A 108 -1.35 13.29 -8.62
N ASP A 109 -1.98 12.84 -9.72
CA ASP A 109 -1.91 13.49 -11.03
C ASP A 109 -2.48 14.92 -11.01
N ALA A 110 -3.54 15.14 -10.22
CA ALA A 110 -4.21 16.44 -10.09
C ALA A 110 -3.42 17.44 -9.23
N GLU A 111 -2.78 16.97 -8.16
CA GLU A 111 -1.96 17.80 -7.27
C GLU A 111 -0.62 18.18 -7.91
N TRP A 112 -0.02 17.25 -8.66
CA TRP A 112 1.31 17.40 -9.21
C TRP A 112 1.28 17.47 -10.75
N MET A 113 1.40 16.32 -11.42
CA MET A 113 1.33 16.16 -12.86
C MET A 113 1.13 14.67 -13.18
N PRO A 114 0.48 14.31 -14.31
CA PRO A 114 0.36 12.92 -14.72
C PRO A 114 1.71 12.18 -14.81
N GLN A 115 1.86 11.12 -14.02
CA GLN A 115 3.09 10.31 -13.95
C GLN A 115 2.79 8.81 -13.82
N GLU A 116 3.60 7.97 -14.47
CA GLU A 116 3.48 6.50 -14.37
C GLU A 116 3.66 6.00 -12.93
N ILE A 117 4.43 6.72 -12.11
CA ILE A 117 4.69 6.35 -10.73
C ILE A 117 3.42 6.41 -9.86
N HIS A 118 2.49 7.33 -10.15
CA HIS A 118 1.22 7.43 -9.44
C HIS A 118 0.36 6.20 -9.67
N GLN A 119 0.38 5.64 -10.89
CA GLN A 119 -0.26 4.37 -11.21
C GLN A 119 0.41 3.21 -10.46
N ALA A 120 1.74 3.20 -10.37
CA ALA A 120 2.45 2.17 -9.61
C ALA A 120 2.09 2.21 -8.11
N ILE A 121 2.07 3.40 -7.52
CA ILE A 121 1.64 3.62 -6.12
C ILE A 121 0.20 3.14 -5.90
N GLY A 122 -0.73 3.54 -6.77
CA GLY A 122 -2.12 3.09 -6.69
C GLY A 122 -2.25 1.57 -6.76
N ASN A 123 -1.50 0.92 -7.66
CA ASN A 123 -1.47 -0.54 -7.77
C ASN A 123 -0.90 -1.23 -6.52
N SER A 124 0.10 -0.64 -5.85
CA SER A 124 0.62 -1.17 -4.58
C SER A 124 -0.44 -1.07 -3.48
N CYS A 125 -1.13 0.07 -3.36
CA CYS A 125 -2.24 0.24 -2.41
C CYS A 125 -3.38 -0.76 -2.66
N ARG A 126 -3.71 -1.02 -3.93
CA ARG A 126 -4.68 -2.07 -4.32
C ARG A 126 -4.28 -3.43 -3.74
N ASN A 127 -3.01 -3.80 -3.89
CA ASN A 127 -2.51 -5.09 -3.45
C ASN A 127 -2.54 -5.19 -1.92
N SER A 128 -2.16 -4.12 -1.20
CA SER A 128 -2.28 -4.04 0.25
C SER A 128 -3.72 -4.25 0.71
N TYR A 129 -4.68 -3.53 0.12
CA TYR A 129 -6.10 -3.70 0.45
C TYR A 129 -6.60 -5.13 0.19
N LEU A 130 -6.26 -5.69 -0.97
CA LEU A 130 -6.64 -7.07 -1.30
C LEU A 130 -5.98 -8.10 -0.36
N SER A 131 -4.79 -7.82 0.18
CA SER A 131 -4.16 -8.68 1.17
C SER A 131 -4.91 -8.65 2.50
N CYS A 132 -5.28 -7.47 3.01
CA CYS A 132 -6.11 -7.33 4.21
C CYS A 132 -7.44 -8.08 4.05
N GLN A 133 -8.07 -7.96 2.87
CA GLN A 133 -9.30 -8.68 2.56
C GLN A 133 -9.15 -10.20 2.61
N GLN A 134 -8.05 -10.73 2.09
CA GLN A 134 -7.75 -12.16 2.13
C GLN A 134 -7.50 -12.65 3.56
N GLU A 135 -6.95 -11.78 4.40
CA GLU A 135 -6.72 -12.03 5.83
C GLU A 135 -7.99 -11.87 6.67
N GLY A 136 -9.08 -11.38 6.08
CA GLY A 136 -10.33 -11.07 6.77
C GLY A 136 -10.25 -9.81 7.64
N ASP A 137 -9.23 -8.97 7.42
CA ASP A 137 -9.08 -7.69 8.09
C ASP A 137 -9.80 -6.59 7.28
N ALA A 138 -10.88 -6.09 7.88
CA ALA A 138 -11.72 -5.03 7.34
C ALA A 138 -11.70 -3.79 8.24
N ASP A 139 -10.74 -3.67 9.16
CA ASP A 139 -10.61 -2.45 9.95
C ASP A 139 -9.88 -1.36 9.14
N LEU A 140 -10.43 -0.15 9.17
CA LEU A 140 -9.88 0.98 8.42
C LEU A 140 -8.45 1.31 8.85
N MET A 141 -8.17 1.26 10.15
CA MET A 141 -6.84 1.55 10.68
C MET A 141 -5.85 0.46 10.27
N SER A 142 -6.25 -0.82 10.35
CA SER A 142 -5.43 -1.92 9.86
C SER A 142 -5.05 -1.76 8.39
N ILE A 143 -6.02 -1.45 7.52
CA ILE A 143 -5.78 -1.26 6.08
C ILE A 143 -4.84 -0.06 5.84
N MET A 144 -5.09 1.06 6.52
CA MET A 144 -4.26 2.26 6.41
C MET A 144 -2.80 1.97 6.82
N VAL A 145 -2.59 1.28 7.95
CA VAL A 145 -1.25 0.90 8.41
C VAL A 145 -0.57 -0.03 7.42
N LYS A 146 -1.30 -1.05 6.91
CA LYS A 146 -0.75 -1.98 5.91
C LYS A 146 -0.29 -1.26 4.64
N VAL A 147 -1.06 -0.29 4.16
CA VAL A 147 -0.68 0.54 3.00
C VAL A 147 0.57 1.35 3.30
N ALA A 148 0.63 2.02 4.46
CA ALA A 148 1.79 2.81 4.85
C ALA A 148 3.07 1.95 4.93
N ASP A 149 2.98 0.77 5.55
CA ASP A 149 4.10 -0.15 5.71
C ASP A 149 4.60 -0.68 4.35
N ASP A 150 3.68 -1.17 3.50
CA ASP A 150 4.03 -1.72 2.18
C ASP A 150 4.67 -0.66 1.27
N LEU A 151 4.14 0.57 1.27
CA LEU A 151 4.72 1.67 0.51
C LEU A 151 6.09 2.08 1.07
N THR A 152 6.24 2.09 2.40
CA THR A 152 7.51 2.45 3.06
C THR A 152 8.63 1.46 2.72
N GLU A 153 8.33 0.15 2.66
CA GLU A 153 9.32 -0.88 2.33
C GLU A 153 9.96 -0.71 0.94
N ASP A 154 9.16 -0.19 0.00
CA ASP A 154 9.56 0.02 -1.39
C ASP A 154 9.88 1.48 -1.74
N TRP A 155 9.76 2.39 -0.78
CA TRP A 155 9.82 3.83 -1.01
C TRP A 155 11.10 4.28 -1.72
N ASP A 156 12.26 4.01 -1.11
CA ASP A 156 13.56 4.40 -1.63
C ASP A 156 13.92 3.71 -2.96
N LYS A 157 13.32 2.54 -3.21
CA LYS A 157 13.63 1.69 -4.36
C LYS A 157 12.80 2.06 -5.59
N LEU A 158 11.52 2.36 -5.37
CA LEU A 158 10.54 2.48 -6.43
C LEU A 158 9.97 3.89 -6.59
N TYR A 159 9.72 4.64 -5.50
CA TYR A 159 8.84 5.82 -5.53
C TYR A 159 9.52 7.17 -5.24
N ASP A 160 10.54 7.19 -4.38
CA ASP A 160 11.08 8.40 -3.71
C ASP A 160 11.40 9.60 -4.62
N LYS A 161 11.88 9.36 -5.84
CA LYS A 161 12.35 10.45 -6.71
C LYS A 161 11.25 11.24 -7.40
N ASP A 162 10.08 10.62 -7.60
CA ASP A 162 9.08 11.13 -8.55
C ASP A 162 7.67 11.25 -7.95
N ALA A 163 7.46 10.84 -6.69
CA ALA A 163 6.14 10.82 -6.07
C ALA A 163 5.73 12.13 -5.36
N PHE A 164 6.69 12.99 -4.98
CA PHE A 164 6.49 14.29 -4.28
C PHE A 164 5.69 14.27 -2.96
N VAL A 165 5.19 13.11 -2.54
CA VAL A 165 4.52 12.84 -1.26
C VAL A 165 5.32 11.81 -0.47
N ASN A 166 4.84 11.37 0.69
CA ASN A 166 5.36 10.20 1.40
C ASN A 166 4.29 9.10 1.54
N ALA A 167 4.71 7.92 2.01
CA ALA A 167 3.82 6.76 2.21
C ALA A 167 2.62 7.07 3.13
N TYR A 168 2.81 7.88 4.17
CA TYR A 168 1.74 8.24 5.11
C TYR A 168 0.74 9.20 4.47
N ASP A 169 1.15 10.10 3.59
CA ASP A 169 0.23 10.99 2.86
C ASP A 169 -0.74 10.16 2.01
N ILE A 170 -0.23 9.12 1.34
CA ILE A 170 -1.03 8.20 0.54
C ILE A 170 -1.94 7.34 1.44
N ALA A 171 -1.43 6.86 2.57
CA ALA A 171 -2.24 6.10 3.53
C ALA A 171 -3.39 6.95 4.12
N ASN A 172 -3.14 8.24 4.37
CA ASN A 172 -4.19 9.18 4.79
C ASN A 172 -5.23 9.41 3.68
N TYR A 173 -4.81 9.48 2.42
CA TYR A 173 -5.75 9.52 1.30
C TYR A 173 -6.61 8.24 1.23
N VAL A 174 -6.01 7.07 1.47
CA VAL A 174 -6.75 5.79 1.53
C VAL A 174 -7.78 5.80 2.66
N SER A 175 -7.45 6.32 3.84
CA SER A 175 -8.42 6.40 4.93
C SER A 175 -9.59 7.35 4.61
N ASP A 176 -9.33 8.49 3.96
CA ASP A 176 -10.37 9.38 3.43
C ASP A 176 -11.27 8.67 2.41
N TYR A 177 -10.65 7.93 1.46
CA TYR A 177 -11.36 7.18 0.43
C TYR A 177 -12.31 6.15 1.04
N LEU A 178 -11.81 5.33 1.97
CA LEU A 178 -12.60 4.31 2.66
C LEU A 178 -13.70 4.92 3.51
N THR A 179 -13.40 5.99 4.25
CA THR A 179 -14.40 6.72 5.05
C THR A 179 -15.55 7.20 4.16
N LYS A 180 -15.24 7.85 3.04
CA LYS A 180 -16.26 8.34 2.10
C LYS A 180 -17.09 7.20 1.50
N LYS A 181 -16.45 6.09 1.10
CA LYS A 181 -17.13 4.94 0.52
C LYS A 181 -17.97 4.15 1.53
N SER A 182 -17.67 4.25 2.83
CA SER A 182 -18.49 3.67 3.91
C SER A 182 -19.74 4.47 4.27
N GLY A 183 -19.95 5.63 3.63
CA GLY A 183 -21.07 6.50 3.92
C GLY A 183 -20.95 7.20 5.29
N ILE A 184 -19.78 7.11 5.93
CA ILE A 184 -19.45 7.86 7.13
C ILE A 184 -19.12 9.29 6.68
N GLU A 185 -19.67 10.29 7.37
CA GLU A 185 -19.34 11.68 7.08
C GLU A 185 -17.83 11.91 7.30
N GLY A 186 -17.14 12.35 6.25
CA GLY A 186 -15.73 12.71 6.31
C GLY A 186 -15.48 13.99 7.11
N CYS A 187 -14.23 14.24 7.47
CA CYS A 187 -13.81 15.53 8.01
C CYS A 187 -13.90 16.62 6.93
N ALA A 188 -14.14 17.88 7.31
CA ALA A 188 -13.98 19.02 6.38
C ALA A 188 -12.55 19.13 5.79
N CYS A 189 -11.59 18.44 6.41
CA CYS A 189 -10.21 18.31 6.01
C CYS A 189 -9.91 17.12 5.08
N SER A 190 -10.91 16.30 4.75
CA SER A 190 -10.73 15.11 3.89
C SER A 190 -10.45 15.50 2.46
N ASN A 191 -9.60 14.72 1.78
CA ASN A 191 -9.27 14.93 0.38
C ASN A 191 -10.46 14.74 -0.57
N GLN A 192 -10.36 15.38 -1.74
CA GLN A 192 -11.28 15.08 -2.84
C GLN A 192 -11.00 13.67 -3.37
N ILE A 193 -12.06 12.86 -3.42
CA ILE A 193 -12.05 11.50 -3.97
C ILE A 193 -12.47 11.55 -5.45
N TYR A 194 -11.71 10.86 -6.31
CA TYR A 194 -11.80 10.91 -7.78
C TYR A 194 -12.37 9.64 -8.41
#